data_AF-A0A420YHA2-F1
#
_entry.id   AF-A0A420YHA2-F1
#
_cell.length_a   1.000
_cell.length_b   1.000
_cell.length_c   1.000
_cell.angle_alpha   90.00
_cell.angle_beta   90.00
_cell.angle_gamma   90.00
#
_symmetry.space_group_name_H-M   'P 1'
#
loop_
_entity.id
_entity.type
_entity.pdbx_description
1 polymer ?
#
loop_
_entity_poly.entity_id
_entity_poly.type
_entity_poly.pdbx_seq_one_letter_code
_entity_poly.pdbx_strand_id
1 'polypeptide(L)' 'MSFWQAYRNLSSLTRIGVGAGIIAWATVGLYLSDSVEEKLGFTPTEADKEALDRFKPQIHVIERK' A
#
# COMPACT_ATOMS: atom_id res chain seq x y z
N MET A 1 -18.70 21.13 17.50
CA MET A 1 -18.29 21.25 16.08
C MET A 1 -17.98 19.86 15.57
N SER A 2 -18.57 19.41 14.46
CA SER A 2 -18.19 18.11 13.89
C SER A 2 -16.87 18.24 13.13
N PHE A 3 -16.13 17.13 13.00
CA PHE A 3 -14.89 17.05 12.21
C PHE A 3 -15.09 17.54 10.77
N TRP A 4 -16.26 17.24 10.19
CA TRP A 4 -16.64 17.68 8.85
C TRP A 4 -16.83 19.20 8.75
N GLN A 5 -17.45 19.82 9.75
CA GLN A 5 -17.58 21.27 9.81
C GLN A 5 -16.22 21.96 9.98
N ALA A 6 -15.33 21.41 10.82
CA ALA A 6 -13.98 21.93 10.99
C ALA A 6 -13.20 21.92 9.66
N TYR A 7 -13.21 20.80 8.94
CA TYR A 7 -12.59 20.67 7.61
C TYR A 7 -13.16 21.68 6.61
N ARG A 8 -14.48 21.83 6.57
CA ARG A 8 -15.19 22.80 5.72
C ARG A 8 -14.98 24.26 6.11
N ASN A 9 -14.47 24.56 7.30
CA ASN A 9 -14.20 25.93 7.73
C ASN A 9 -12.76 26.38 7.41
N LEU A 10 -11.88 25.46 7.01
CA LEU A 10 -10.52 25.79 6.58
C LEU A 10 -10.52 26.51 5.23
N SER A 11 -9.50 27.36 5.03
CA SER A 11 -9.24 27.98 3.73
C SER A 11 -8.94 26.93 2.66
N SER A 12 -9.23 27.23 1.39
CA SER A 12 -9.02 26.29 0.28
C SER A 12 -7.56 25.81 0.20
N LEU A 13 -6.61 26.73 0.42
CA LEU A 13 -5.18 26.43 0.39
C LEU A 13 -4.76 25.49 1.53
N THR A 14 -5.34 25.67 2.72
CA THR A 14 -5.06 24.78 3.86
C THR A 14 -5.64 23.38 3.65
N ARG A 15 -6.80 23.25 3.00
CA ARG A 15 -7.36 21.92 2.67
C ARG A 15 -6.48 21.15 1.71
N ILE A 16 -5.93 21.83 0.70
CA ILE A 16 -4.94 21.26 -0.22
C ILE A 16 -3.68 20.84 0.54
N GLY A 17 -3.18 21.70 1.43
CA GLY A 17 -2.03 21.38 2.28
C GLY A 17 -2.25 20.13 3.16
N VAL A 18 -3.43 20.00 3.78
CA VAL A 18 -3.80 18.81 4.56
C VAL A 18 -3.84 17.56 3.68
N GLY A 19 -4.50 17.65 2.51
CA GLY A 19 -4.55 16.54 1.56
C GLY A 19 -3.17 16.10 1.07
N ALA A 20 -2.33 17.05 0.69
CA ALA A 20 -0.95 16.80 0.28
C ALA A 20 -0.10 16.20 1.41
N GLY A 21 -0.28 16.66 2.66
CA GLY A 21 0.39 16.10 3.83
C GLY A 21 0.03 14.64 4.08
N ILE A 22 -1.26 14.29 3.96
CA ILE A 22 -1.71 12.89 4.09
C ILE A 22 -1.10 12.01 3.00
N ILE A 23 -1.11 12.47 1.75
CA ILE A 23 -0.53 11.74 0.62
C ILE A 23 0.97 11.56 0.82
N ALA A 24 1.69 12.61 1.20
CA ALA A 24 3.13 12.56 1.46
C ALA A 24 3.48 11.61 2.62
N TRP A 25 2.68 11.60 3.69
CA TRP A 25 2.85 10.66 4.79
C TRP A 25 2.61 9.22 4.36
N ALA A 26 1.57 8.98 3.56
CA ALA A 26 1.26 7.65 3.03
C ALA A 26 2.36 7.14 2.10
N THR A 27 2.89 7.97 1.20
CA THR A 27 3.98 7.56 0.30
C THR A 27 5.27 7.28 1.05
N VAL A 28 5.61 8.08 2.08
CA VAL A 28 6.74 7.78 2.97
C VAL A 28 6.53 6.46 3.70
N GLY A 29 5.31 6.19 4.21
CA GLY A 29 4.99 4.92 4.86
C GLY A 29 5.14 3.72 3.93
N LEU A 30 4.66 3.82 2.68
CA LEU A 30 4.82 2.78 1.67
C LEU A 30 6.28 2.58 1.28
N TYR A 31 7.04 3.66 1.09
CA TYR A 31 8.47 3.59 0.76
C TYR A 31 9.29 2.95 1.89
N LEU A 32 8.95 3.25 3.14
CA LEU A 32 9.58 2.62 4.29
C LEU A 32 9.16 1.16 4.47
N SER A 33 8.01 0.73 3.93
CA SER A 33 7.52 -0.65 4.06
C SER A 33 8.53 -1.65 3.53
N ASP A 34 9.11 -1.41 2.35
CA ASP A 34 10.11 -2.30 1.75
C ASP A 34 11.38 -2.37 2.60
N SER A 35 11.83 -1.22 3.14
CA SER A 35 13.00 -1.13 4.01
C SER A 35 12.76 -1.76 5.39
N VAL A 36 11.51 -1.75 5.85
CA VAL A 36 11.08 -2.36 7.10
C VAL A 36 10.93 -3.87 6.92
N GLU A 37 10.38 -4.37 5.81
CA GLU A 37 10.35 -5.80 5.49
C GLU A 37 11.75 -6.40 5.44
N GLU A 38 12.71 -5.72 4.82
CA GLU A 38 14.11 -6.16 4.76
C GLU A 38 14.77 -6.20 6.15
N LYS A 39 14.56 -5.16 6.97
CA LYS A 39 15.16 -5.06 8.30
C LYS A 39 14.45 -5.90 9.38
N LEU A 40 13.15 -6.15 9.24
CA LEU A 40 12.38 -7.02 10.12
C LEU A 40 12.51 -8.50 9.73
N GLY A 41 13.23 -8.83 8.64
CA GLY A 41 13.47 -10.21 8.23
C GLY A 41 12.25 -10.90 7.63
N PHE A 42 11.28 -10.13 7.12
CA PHE A 42 10.15 -10.63 6.34
C PHE A 42 10.51 -10.87 4.87
N THR A 43 11.79 -10.84 4.53
CA THR A 43 12.30 -11.27 3.22
C THR A 43 11.89 -12.74 3.01
N PRO A 44 11.06 -13.06 1.99
CA PRO A 44 10.57 -14.41 1.78
C PRO A 44 11.76 -15.36 1.63
N THR A 45 11.85 -16.35 2.52
CA THR A 45 12.91 -17.36 2.43
C THR A 45 12.69 -18.21 1.17
N GLU A 46 13.75 -18.84 0.66
CA GLU A 46 13.61 -19.73 -0.51
C GLU A 46 12.54 -20.82 -0.28
N ALA A 47 12.36 -21.26 0.97
CA ALA A 47 11.31 -22.21 1.36
C ALA A 47 9.88 -21.65 1.20
N ASP A 48 9.65 -20.36 1.47
CA ASP A 48 8.34 -19.72 1.27
C ASP A 48 8.00 -19.61 -0.22
N LYS A 49 9.02 -19.38 -1.07
CA LYS A 49 8.86 -19.37 -2.52
C LYS A 49 8.48 -20.75 -3.05
N GLU A 50 9.11 -21.80 -2.55
CA GLU A 50 8.77 -23.20 -2.90
C GLU A 50 7.41 -23.63 -2.36
N ALA A 51 6.97 -23.12 -1.21
CA ALA A 51 5.62 -23.35 -0.70
C ALA A 51 4.59 -22.66 -1.60
N LEU A 52 4.81 -21.39 -1.97
CA LEU A 52 3.95 -20.63 -2.88
C LEU A 52 3.84 -21.28 -4.27
N ASP A 53 4.93 -21.82 -4.80
CA ASP A 53 4.92 -22.47 -6.11
C ASP A 53 4.05 -23.74 -6.12
N ARG A 54 4.00 -24.46 -4.99
CA ARG A 54 3.08 -25.60 -4.80
C ARG A 54 1.61 -25.21 -4.73
N PHE A 55 1.29 -23.99 -4.32
CA PHE A 55 -0.09 -23.49 -4.23
C PHE A 55 -0.54 -22.70 -5.47
N LYS A 56 0.36 -22.41 -6.42
CA LYS A 56 -0.02 -21.69 -7.64
C LYS A 56 -0.99 -22.53 -8.48
N PRO A 57 -2.19 -22.02 -8.80
CA PRO A 57 -3.09 -22.69 -9.73
C PRO A 57 -2.47 -22.69 -11.13
N GLN A 58 -2.47 -23.86 -11.79
CA GLN A 58 -2.05 -23.93 -13.19
C GLN A 58 -3.14 -23.36 -14.10
N ILE A 59 -2.80 -22.29 -14.80
CA ILE A 59 -3.70 -21.64 -15.76
C ILE A 59 -3.64 -22.43 -17.07
N HIS A 60 -4.69 -23.20 -17.35
CA HIS A 60 -4.89 -23.80 -18.66
C HIS A 60 -5.68 -22.83 -19.54
N VAL A 61 -4.99 -22.21 -20.51
CA VAL A 61 -5.65 -21.38 -21.52
C VAL A 61 -6.32 -22.29 -22.53
N ILE A 62 -7.65 -22.25 -22.59
CA ILE A 62 -8.43 -22.93 -23.62
C ILE A 62 -8.70 -21.92 -24.74
N GLU A 63 -8.14 -22.16 -25.92
CA GLU A 63 -8.47 -21.39 -27.12
C GLU A 63 -9.94 -21.62 -27.50
N ARG A 64 -10.71 -20.53 -27.57
CA ARG A 64 -12.08 -20.59 -28.11
C ARG A 64 -12.02 -20.45 -29.62
N LYS A 65 -12.61 -21.42 -30.32
CA LYS A 65 -12.87 -21.38 -31.76
C LYS A 65 -13.99 -20.41 -32.12
#